data_AF-A0A3L6JC12-F1
#
_entry.id   AF-A0A3L6JC12-F1
#
_cell.length_a   1.000
_cell.length_b   1.000
_cell.length_c   1.000
_cell.angle_alpha   90.00
_cell.angle_beta   90.00
_cell.angle_gamma   90.00
#
_symmetry.space_group_name_H-M   'P 1'
#
loop_
_entity.id
_entity.type
_entity.pdbx_description
1 polymer ?
#
loop_
_entity_poly.entity_id
_entity_poly.type
_entity_poly.pdbx_seq_one_letter_code
_entity_poly.pdbx_strand_id
1 'polypeptide(L)'
;MQFEWILSLFTSYAMVLLLLVIVTLVIYGLLLGVALGFVGGKHRELGSTFGTAFLIALVSWIPCLGCILGLYFIKSRHGVGWGSALIAWILMFVIAIVVVILILLVAFPAVWFAMWGMFWP
;
A
#
# COMPACT_ATOMS: atom_id res chain seq x y z
N MET A 1 14.80 34.29 -2.93
CA MET A 1 14.03 34.16 -1.67
C MET A 1 12.59 33.68 -1.93
N GLN A 2 11.70 34.45 -2.59
CA GLN A 2 10.28 34.06 -2.71
C GLN A 2 9.98 32.91 -3.70
N PHE A 3 10.85 32.65 -4.67
CA PHE A 3 10.66 31.56 -5.64
C PHE A 3 11.25 30.22 -5.17
N GLU A 4 12.27 30.27 -4.30
CA GLU A 4 12.98 29.09 -3.81
C GLU A 4 12.13 28.26 -2.83
N TRP A 5 11.31 28.89 -2.00
CA TRP A 5 10.41 28.16 -1.10
C TRP A 5 9.25 27.49 -1.86
N ILE A 6 8.77 28.10 -2.96
CA ILE A 6 7.75 27.51 -3.83
C ILE A 6 8.30 26.27 -4.53
N LEU A 7 9.51 26.38 -5.10
CA LEU A 7 10.23 25.26 -5.70
C LEU A 7 10.48 24.16 -4.67
N SER A 8 10.96 24.50 -3.47
CA SER A 8 11.19 23.54 -2.40
C SER A 8 9.92 22.80 -1.98
N LEU A 9 8.79 23.50 -1.82
CA LEU A 9 7.50 22.88 -1.52
C LEU A 9 7.03 21.94 -2.64
N PHE A 10 7.14 22.37 -3.90
CA PHE A 10 6.75 21.55 -5.05
C PHE A 10 7.60 20.28 -5.15
N THR A 11 8.92 20.42 -4.98
CA THR A 11 9.85 19.30 -5.05
C THR A 11 9.62 18.31 -3.91
N SER A 12 9.38 18.82 -2.70
CA SER A 12 9.06 18.01 -1.52
C SER A 12 7.74 17.24 -1.70
N TYR A 13 6.70 17.92 -2.19
CA TYR A 13 5.41 17.28 -2.46
C TYR A 13 5.50 16.20 -3.55
N ALA A 14 6.23 16.48 -4.64
CA ALA A 14 6.48 15.51 -5.70
C ALA A 14 7.23 14.27 -5.20
N MET A 15 8.22 14.46 -4.32
CA MET A 15 8.94 13.33 -3.70
C MET A 15 8.05 12.48 -2.80
N VAL A 16 7.16 13.09 -2.00
CA VAL A 16 6.19 12.36 -1.18
C VAL A 16 5.22 11.56 -2.05
N LEU A 17 4.70 12.14 -3.13
CA LEU A 17 3.83 11.43 -4.06
C LEU A 17 4.54 10.26 -4.74
N LEU A 18 5.77 10.47 -5.20
CA LEU A 18 6.58 9.42 -5.82
C LEU A 18 6.82 8.25 -4.86
N LEU A 19 7.16 8.56 -3.60
CA LEU A 19 7.33 7.54 -2.56
C LEU A 19 6.04 6.74 -2.35
N LEU A 20 4.90 7.43 -2.27
CA LEU A 20 3.59 6.81 -2.06
C LEU A 20 3.24 5.85 -3.21
N VAL A 21 3.54 6.25 -4.45
CA VAL A 21 3.38 5.40 -5.64
C VAL A 21 4.26 4.15 -5.55
N ILE A 22 5.56 4.30 -5.27
CA ILE A 22 6.50 3.17 -5.19
C ILE A 22 6.08 2.19 -4.10
N VAL A 23 5.78 2.68 -2.90
CA VAL A 23 5.37 1.84 -1.77
C VAL A 23 4.08 1.10 -2.09
N THR A 24 3.08 1.79 -2.65
CA THR A 24 1.81 1.16 -3.05
C THR A 24 2.04 0.07 -4.09
N LEU A 25 2.88 0.34 -5.09
CA LEU A 25 3.17 -0.57 -6.18
C LEU A 25 3.91 -1.82 -5.70
N VAL A 26 4.88 -1.69 -4.79
CA VAL A 26 5.60 -2.83 -4.19
C VAL A 26 4.68 -3.65 -3.29
N ILE A 27 3.95 -3.00 -2.37
CA ILE A 27 3.09 -3.70 -1.40
C ILE A 27 1.93 -4.37 -2.14
N TYR A 28 1.16 -3.63 -2.93
CA TYR A 28 0.02 -4.20 -3.66
C TYR A 28 0.45 -5.13 -4.79
N GLY A 29 1.54 -4.83 -5.50
CA GLY A 29 2.02 -5.67 -6.60
C GLY A 29 2.36 -7.08 -6.11
N LEU A 30 3.03 -7.19 -4.95
CA LEU A 30 3.48 -8.45 -4.39
C LEU A 30 2.41 -9.15 -3.54
N LEU A 31 1.66 -8.41 -2.73
CA LEU A 31 0.80 -9.00 -1.68
C LEU A 31 -0.67 -9.12 -2.09
N LEU A 32 -1.15 -8.37 -3.09
CA LEU A 32 -2.57 -8.39 -3.49
C LEU A 32 -3.00 -9.78 -3.98
N GLY A 33 -2.11 -10.50 -4.68
CA GLY A 33 -2.39 -11.86 -5.12
C GLY A 33 -2.67 -12.82 -3.96
N VAL A 34 -1.94 -12.65 -2.85
CA VAL A 34 -2.14 -13.43 -1.61
C VAL A 34 -3.47 -13.07 -0.96
N ALA A 35 -3.78 -11.77 -0.82
CA ALA A 35 -5.05 -11.31 -0.25
C ALA A 35 -6.27 -11.78 -1.08
N LEU A 36 -6.16 -11.71 -2.42
CA LEU A 36 -7.16 -12.22 -3.34
C LEU A 36 -7.34 -13.74 -3.19
N GLY A 37 -6.27 -14.45 -2.84
CA GLY A 37 -6.20 -15.86 -2.41
C GLY A 37 -7.36 -16.27 -1.52
N PHE A 38 -7.53 -15.51 -0.44
CA PHE A 38 -8.51 -15.78 0.62
C PHE A 38 -9.97 -15.53 0.21
N VAL A 39 -10.21 -14.68 -0.80
CA VAL A 39 -11.57 -14.27 -1.20
C VAL A 39 -12.03 -14.90 -2.52
N GLY A 40 -11.30 -15.88 -3.05
CA GLY A 40 -11.68 -16.55 -4.30
C GLY A 40 -11.47 -15.73 -5.58
N GLY A 41 -10.69 -14.64 -5.56
CA GLY A 41 -10.45 -13.81 -6.74
C GLY A 41 -9.76 -14.52 -7.91
N LYS A 42 -10.02 -14.07 -9.13
CA LYS A 42 -9.40 -14.52 -10.39
C LYS A 42 -8.21 -13.63 -10.78
N HIS A 43 -7.43 -14.05 -11.77
CA HIS A 43 -6.28 -13.28 -12.31
C HIS A 43 -5.32 -12.83 -11.20
N ARG A 44 -4.83 -13.79 -10.41
CA ARG A 44 -3.94 -13.54 -9.26
C ARG A 44 -2.46 -13.56 -9.65
N GLU A 45 -2.13 -13.73 -10.93
CA GLU A 45 -0.76 -13.62 -11.40
C GLU A 45 -0.15 -12.25 -11.07
N LEU A 46 1.17 -12.24 -10.78
CA LEU A 46 1.91 -11.03 -10.42
C LEU A 46 1.72 -9.90 -11.44
N GLY A 47 1.67 -10.21 -12.74
CA GLY A 47 1.43 -9.18 -13.77
C GLY A 47 0.06 -8.50 -13.63
N SER A 48 -0.98 -9.27 -13.31
CA SER A 48 -2.33 -8.73 -13.10
C SER A 48 -2.40 -7.90 -11.83
N THR A 49 -1.81 -8.39 -10.73
CA THR A 49 -1.79 -7.70 -9.44
C THR A 49 -0.95 -6.43 -9.49
N PHE A 50 0.19 -6.41 -10.20
CA PHE A 50 0.98 -5.20 -10.46
C PHE A 50 0.21 -4.18 -11.29
N GLY A 51 -0.53 -4.61 -12.32
CA GLY A 51 -1.39 -3.71 -13.08
C GLY A 51 -2.48 -3.08 -12.20
N THR A 52 -3.09 -3.87 -11.31
CA THR A 52 -4.05 -3.35 -10.32
C THR A 52 -3.38 -2.41 -9.33
N ALA A 53 -2.19 -2.74 -8.83
CA ALA A 53 -1.41 -1.91 -7.92
C ALA A 53 -1.04 -0.56 -8.54
N PHE A 54 -0.67 -0.54 -9.82
CA PHE A 54 -0.38 0.68 -10.55
C PHE A 54 -1.61 1.59 -10.68
N LEU A 55 -2.77 1.02 -11.05
CA LEU A 55 -4.02 1.78 -11.13
C LEU A 55 -4.45 2.32 -9.76
N ILE A 56 -4.28 1.53 -8.69
CA ILE A 56 -4.54 1.96 -7.31
C ILE A 56 -3.60 3.11 -6.93
N ALA A 57 -2.30 2.98 -7.21
CA ALA A 57 -1.29 4.00 -6.90
C ALA A 57 -1.58 5.35 -7.59
N LEU A 58 -2.13 5.33 -8.81
CA LEU A 58 -2.51 6.54 -9.54
C LEU A 58 -3.71 7.27 -8.95
N VAL A 59 -4.57 6.59 -8.20
CA VAL A 59 -5.81 7.18 -7.64
C VAL A 59 -5.75 7.34 -6.13
N SER A 60 -4.80 6.69 -5.45
CA SER A 60 -4.71 6.64 -3.98
C SER A 60 -4.39 7.97 -3.31
N TRP A 61 -3.91 8.97 -4.07
CA TRP A 61 -3.70 10.33 -3.56
C TRP A 61 -5.00 11.14 -3.45
N ILE A 62 -6.11 10.68 -4.06
CA ILE A 62 -7.41 11.35 -3.99
C ILE A 62 -8.14 10.87 -2.72
N PRO A 63 -8.44 11.74 -1.75
CA PRO A 63 -9.13 11.35 -0.52
C PRO A 63 -10.49 10.73 -0.81
N CYS A 64 -10.82 9.63 -0.12
CA CYS A 64 -12.08 8.86 -0.22
C CYS A 64 -12.37 8.22 -1.60
N LEU A 65 -12.23 8.97 -2.69
CA LEU A 65 -12.39 8.48 -4.06
C LEU A 65 -11.31 7.46 -4.42
N GLY A 66 -10.06 7.66 -3.97
CA GLY A 66 -8.99 6.68 -4.17
C GLY A 66 -9.31 5.31 -3.58
N CYS A 67 -9.99 5.27 -2.42
CA CYS A 67 -10.44 4.03 -1.80
C CYS A 67 -11.53 3.35 -2.62
N ILE A 68 -12.55 4.09 -3.05
CA ILE A 68 -13.67 3.56 -3.85
C ILE A 68 -13.17 3.06 -5.22
N LEU A 69 -12.31 3.84 -5.88
CA LEU A 69 -11.69 3.48 -7.16
C LEU A 69 -10.77 2.27 -6.99
N GLY A 70 -10.02 2.20 -5.89
CA GLY A 70 -9.20 1.03 -5.59
C GLY A 70 -10.02 -0.25 -5.41
N LEU A 71 -11.13 -0.17 -4.67
CA LEU A 71 -12.09 -1.28 -4.55
C LEU A 71 -12.70 -1.65 -5.90
N TYR A 72 -13.01 -0.65 -6.74
CA TYR A 72 -13.51 -0.88 -8.10
C TYR A 72 -12.49 -1.60 -8.98
N PHE A 73 -11.21 -1.24 -8.94
CA PHE A 73 -10.16 -1.91 -9.69
C PHE A 73 -9.96 -3.35 -9.22
N ILE A 74 -9.97 -3.60 -7.91
CA ILE A 74 -9.91 -4.95 -7.35
C ILE A 74 -11.10 -5.79 -7.84
N LYS A 75 -12.31 -5.25 -7.70
CA LYS A 75 -13.56 -5.89 -8.14
C LYS A 75 -13.52 -6.25 -9.62
N SER A 76 -13.24 -5.28 -10.48
CA SER A 76 -13.35 -5.40 -11.93
C SER A 76 -12.27 -6.29 -12.53
N ARG A 77 -11.03 -6.18 -12.05
CA ARG A 77 -9.89 -6.92 -12.62
C ARG A 77 -9.77 -8.34 -12.08
N HIS A 78 -10.24 -8.60 -10.87
CA HIS A 78 -10.12 -9.92 -10.23
C HIS A 78 -11.45 -10.66 -10.10
N GLY A 79 -12.54 -10.13 -10.68
CA GLY A 79 -13.82 -10.83 -10.77
C GLY A 79 -14.45 -11.18 -9.42
N VAL A 80 -14.24 -10.33 -8.40
CA VAL A 80 -14.77 -10.52 -7.04
C VAL A 80 -15.99 -9.63 -6.79
N GLY A 81 -16.84 -9.97 -5.82
CA GLY A 81 -17.92 -9.08 -5.38
C GLY A 81 -17.40 -7.86 -4.60
N TRP A 82 -18.25 -6.86 -4.37
CA TRP A 82 -17.88 -5.66 -3.58
C TRP A 82 -17.44 -6.01 -2.14
N GLY A 83 -18.16 -6.92 -1.48
CA GLY A 83 -17.79 -7.38 -0.14
C GLY A 83 -16.44 -8.12 -0.13
N SER A 84 -16.22 -9.00 -1.10
CA SER A 84 -14.94 -9.71 -1.27
C SER A 84 -13.78 -8.76 -1.62
N ALA A 85 -14.02 -7.73 -2.43
CA ALA A 85 -13.04 -6.69 -2.73
C ALA A 85 -12.65 -5.91 -1.47
N LEU A 86 -13.63 -5.56 -0.64
CA LEU A 86 -13.40 -4.90 0.64
C LEU A 86 -12.59 -5.80 1.59
N ILE A 87 -12.95 -7.08 1.70
CA ILE A 87 -12.21 -8.04 2.52
C ILE A 87 -10.76 -8.18 2.03
N ALA A 88 -10.53 -8.29 0.71
CA ALA A 88 -9.18 -8.35 0.15
C ALA A 88 -8.38 -7.07 0.43
N TRP A 89 -9.02 -5.89 0.36
CA TRP A 89 -8.39 -4.60 0.67
C TRP A 89 -8.03 -4.47 2.16
N ILE A 90 -8.89 -4.95 3.07
CA ILE A 90 -8.60 -5.00 4.50
C ILE A 90 -7.50 -6.02 4.79
N LEU A 91 -7.55 -7.20 4.18
CA LEU A 91 -6.49 -8.22 4.29
C LEU A 91 -5.14 -7.68 3.85
N MET A 92 -5.11 -6.89 2.78
CA MET A 92 -3.90 -6.20 2.33
C MET A 92 -3.32 -5.28 3.41
N PHE A 93 -4.15 -4.51 4.10
CA PHE A 93 -3.72 -3.65 5.19
C PHE A 93 -3.14 -4.47 6.36
N VAL A 94 -3.81 -5.56 6.75
CA VAL A 94 -3.34 -6.46 7.81
C VAL A 94 -2.01 -7.12 7.44
N ILE A 95 -1.89 -7.67 6.23
CA ILE A 95 -0.65 -8.31 5.75
C ILE A 95 0.48 -7.28 5.70
N ALA A 96 0.23 -6.06 5.21
CA ALA A 96 1.23 -5.00 5.17
C ALA A 96 1.76 -4.64 6.57
N ILE A 97 0.87 -4.52 7.58
CA ILE A 97 1.28 -4.28 8.97
C ILE A 97 2.17 -5.41 9.47
N VAL A 98 1.78 -6.67 9.25
CA VAL A 98 2.57 -7.83 9.68
C VAL A 98 3.94 -7.83 9.03
N VAL A 99 4.02 -7.55 7.72
CA VAL A 99 5.29 -7.46 6.99
C VAL A 99 6.18 -6.35 7.54
N VAL A 100 5.61 -5.16 7.82
CA VAL A 100 6.36 -4.05 8.43
C VAL A 100 6.90 -4.43 9.81
N ILE A 101 6.09 -5.06 10.67
CA ILE A 101 6.53 -5.53 11.99
C ILE A 101 7.67 -6.55 11.84
N LEU A 102 7.54 -7.52 10.92
CA LEU A 102 8.59 -8.51 10.66
C LEU A 102 9.89 -7.87 10.16
N ILE A 103 9.80 -6.88 9.27
CA ILE A 103 10.97 -6.13 8.80
C ILE A 103 11.62 -5.37 9.97
N LEU A 104 10.84 -4.72 10.83
CA LEU A 104 11.38 -4.02 12.01
C LEU A 104 12.08 -4.97 12.97
N LEU A 105 11.52 -6.16 13.22
CA LEU A 105 12.11 -7.19 14.06
C LEU A 105 13.42 -7.76 13.49
N VAL A 106 13.48 -7.98 12.18
CA VAL A 106 14.61 -8.68 11.53
C VAL A 106 15.70 -7.73 11.04
N ALA A 107 15.34 -6.61 10.42
CA ALA A 107 16.28 -5.67 9.79
C ALA A 107 16.72 -4.54 10.75
N PHE A 108 15.89 -4.20 11.74
CA PHE A 108 16.18 -3.14 12.71
C PHE A 108 16.02 -3.58 14.17
N PRO A 109 16.66 -4.71 14.59
CA PRO A 109 16.51 -5.20 15.96
C PRO A 109 16.89 -4.14 17.00
N ALA A 110 17.88 -3.29 16.72
CA ALA A 110 18.26 -2.16 17.58
C ALA A 110 17.15 -1.10 17.78
N VAL A 111 16.36 -0.81 16.73
CA VAL A 111 15.22 0.12 16.83
C VAL A 111 14.08 -0.53 17.63
N TRP A 112 13.83 -1.82 17.42
CA TRP A 112 12.86 -2.57 18.21
C TRP A 112 13.25 -2.60 19.70
N PHE A 113 14.50 -2.94 20.03
CA PHE A 113 14.99 -2.88 21.42
C PHE A 113 14.94 -1.47 22.00
N ALA A 114 15.22 -0.42 21.20
CA ALA A 114 15.10 0.96 21.66
C ALA A 114 13.64 1.37 21.94
N MET A 115 12.69 0.96 21.09
CA MET A 115 11.26 1.20 21.32
C MET A 115 10.77 0.52 22.60
N TRP A 116 11.14 -0.73 22.83
CA TRP A 116 10.75 -1.45 24.05
C TRP A 116 11.53 -0.99 25.29
N GLY A 117 12.78 -0.55 25.14
CA GLY A 117 13.58 0.06 26.19
C GLY A 117 13.04 1.40 26.69
N MET A 118 12.21 2.10 25.91
CA MET A 118 11.48 3.28 26.37
C MET A 118 10.27 2.97 27.26
N PHE A 119 9.77 1.73 27.22
CA PHE A 119 8.62 1.27 28.01
C PHE A 119 9.01 0.44 29.24
N TRP A 120 10.32 0.20 29.44
CA TRP A 120 10.86 -0.50 30.60
C TRP A 120 11.66 0.51 31.46
N PRO A 121 11.38 0.64 32.77
CA PRO A 121 12.14 1.54 33.65
C PRO A 121 13.59 1.07 33.87
#